data_AF-A0A2A4YLZ2-F1
#
_entry.id   AF-A0A2A4YLZ2-F1
#
_cell.length_a   1.000
_cell.length_b   1.000
_cell.length_c   1.000
_cell.angle_alpha   90.00
_cell.angle_beta   90.00
_cell.angle_gamma   90.00
#
_symmetry.space_group_name_H-M   'P 1'
#
loop_
_entity.id
_entity.type
_entity.pdbx_description
1 polymer ?
#
loop_
_entity_poly.entity_id
_entity_poly.type
_entity_poly.pdbx_seq_one_letter_code
_entity_poly.pdbx_strand_id
1 'polypeptide(L)'
;MNSIKWSNDPSVLVIHFEELVGPCGGGDFDIQVSTVQNLAHHIGYNISYQRAVNISKKLFGGTTTFAVGKIRRWKEVYDEELMDEFKNAFGEHFKELGYDYEIDYLDLVRDRNSRALD
;
A
#
# COMPACT_ATOMS: atom_id res chain seq x y z
N MET A 1 -18.11 -1.05 -10.07
CA MET A 1 -17.96 -0.81 -11.53
C MET A 1 -17.23 -1.99 -12.21
N ASN A 2 -17.26 -2.17 -13.55
CA ASN A 2 -16.49 -3.25 -14.22
C ASN A 2 -14.96 -3.00 -14.25
N SER A 3 -14.52 -1.78 -13.93
CA SER A 3 -13.15 -1.28 -14.17
C SER A 3 -12.08 -1.88 -13.28
N ILE A 4 -12.42 -2.46 -12.12
CA ILE A 4 -11.44 -3.08 -11.21
C ILE A 4 -11.52 -4.61 -11.19
N LYS A 5 -12.46 -5.24 -11.91
CA LYS A 5 -12.66 -6.70 -11.84
C LYS A 5 -11.40 -7.52 -12.17
N TRP A 6 -10.47 -6.96 -12.93
CA TRP A 6 -9.17 -7.56 -13.21
C TRP A 6 -8.35 -7.84 -11.94
N SER A 7 -8.56 -7.09 -10.84
CA SER A 7 -7.87 -7.33 -9.57
C SER A 7 -8.25 -8.64 -8.89
N ASN A 8 -9.37 -9.24 -9.29
CA ASN A 8 -9.85 -10.51 -8.73
C ASN A 8 -9.26 -11.73 -9.45
N ASP A 9 -8.52 -11.52 -10.56
CA ASP A 9 -7.87 -12.61 -11.26
C ASP A 9 -6.69 -13.13 -10.41
N PRO A 10 -6.55 -14.45 -10.20
CA PRO A 10 -5.45 -15.01 -9.39
C PRO A 10 -4.04 -14.70 -9.92
N SER A 11 -3.92 -14.36 -11.22
CA SER A 11 -2.66 -13.92 -11.83
C SER A 11 -2.31 -12.46 -11.54
N VAL A 12 -3.16 -11.74 -10.80
CA VAL A 12 -2.94 -10.34 -10.43
C VAL A 12 -2.67 -10.24 -8.93
N LEU A 13 -1.54 -9.64 -8.59
CA LEU A 13 -1.24 -9.16 -7.25
C LEU A 13 -1.46 -7.65 -7.17
N VAL A 14 -2.35 -7.24 -6.27
CA VAL A 14 -2.56 -5.83 -5.93
C VAL A 14 -1.70 -5.48 -4.73
N ILE A 15 -0.94 -4.39 -4.84
CA ILE A 15 -0.12 -3.84 -3.77
C ILE A 15 -0.34 -2.34 -3.74
N HIS A 16 -0.49 -1.78 -2.55
CA HIS A 16 -0.62 -0.35 -2.37
C HIS A 16 0.73 0.29 -2.03
N PHE A 17 0.91 1.56 -2.41
CA PHE A 17 2.17 2.29 -2.20
C PHE A 17 2.58 2.31 -0.72
N GLU A 18 1.60 2.44 0.17
CA GLU A 18 1.74 2.42 1.62
C GLU A 18 2.46 1.17 2.14
N GLU A 19 2.28 0.03 1.48
CA GLU A 19 2.90 -1.24 1.86
C GLU A 19 4.37 -1.30 1.43
N LEU A 20 4.73 -0.64 0.33
CA LEU A 20 6.08 -0.69 -0.24
C LEU A 20 7.01 0.41 0.26
N VAL A 21 6.47 1.54 0.71
CA VAL A 21 7.28 2.73 0.96
C VAL A 21 8.20 2.60 2.20
N GLY A 22 7.81 1.75 3.15
CA GLY A 22 8.56 1.51 4.38
C GLY A 22 8.68 2.73 5.30
N PRO A 23 9.44 2.62 6.41
CA PRO A 23 9.47 3.64 7.47
C PRO A 23 9.89 5.04 7.02
N CYS A 24 10.80 5.14 6.05
CA CYS A 24 11.29 6.43 5.53
C CYS A 24 10.18 7.26 4.88
N GLY A 25 9.16 6.61 4.31
CA GLY A 25 7.97 7.27 3.75
C GLY A 25 6.78 7.36 4.70
N GLY A 26 6.93 6.91 5.95
CA GLY A 26 5.83 6.81 6.92
C GLY A 26 5.04 5.49 6.86
N GLY A 27 5.53 4.52 6.09
CA GLY A 27 5.03 3.14 6.05
C GLY A 27 5.57 2.29 7.20
N ASP A 28 5.39 0.98 7.07
CA ASP A 28 5.78 -0.02 8.08
C ASP A 28 6.82 -0.98 7.51
N PHE A 29 7.84 -1.34 8.31
CA PHE A 29 8.94 -2.17 7.83
C PHE A 29 8.55 -3.63 7.63
N ASP A 30 7.75 -4.19 8.53
CA ASP A 30 7.38 -5.61 8.46
C ASP A 30 6.35 -5.83 7.34
N ILE A 31 5.45 -4.87 7.14
CA ILE A 31 4.58 -4.82 5.96
C ILE A 31 5.42 -4.71 4.67
N GLN A 32 6.44 -3.84 4.64
CA GLN A 32 7.31 -3.72 3.46
C GLN A 32 8.04 -5.04 3.14
N VAL A 33 8.62 -5.69 4.14
CA VAL A 33 9.36 -6.94 3.94
C VAL A 33 8.43 -8.06 3.46
N SER A 34 7.27 -8.23 4.09
CA SER A 34 6.28 -9.25 3.68
C SER A 34 5.76 -8.97 2.26
N THR A 35 5.49 -7.71 1.93
CA THR A 35 5.07 -7.29 0.59
C THR A 35 6.12 -7.60 -0.47
N VAL A 36 7.41 -7.36 -0.19
CA VAL A 36 8.51 -7.72 -1.09
C VAL A 36 8.61 -9.24 -1.29
N GLN A 37 8.39 -10.04 -0.25
CA GLN A 37 8.35 -11.51 -0.39
C GLN A 37 7.15 -11.97 -1.23
N ASN A 38 5.97 -11.40 -0.99
CA ASN A 38 4.74 -11.71 -1.72
C ASN A 38 4.88 -11.36 -3.21
N LEU A 39 5.44 -10.18 -3.51
CA LEU A 39 5.74 -9.77 -4.88
C LEU A 39 6.68 -10.75 -5.56
N ALA A 40 7.80 -11.10 -4.91
CA ALA A 40 8.76 -12.03 -5.48
C ALA A 40 8.12 -13.40 -5.76
N HIS A 41 7.35 -13.92 -4.80
CA HIS A 41 6.65 -15.19 -4.94
C HIS A 41 5.67 -15.16 -6.12
N HIS A 42 4.89 -14.08 -6.23
CA HIS A 42 3.90 -13.90 -7.29
C HIS A 42 4.52 -13.90 -8.70
N ILE A 43 5.71 -13.32 -8.86
CA ILE A 43 6.45 -13.35 -10.14
C ILE A 43 7.27 -14.63 -10.34
N GLY A 44 7.06 -15.67 -9.53
CA GLY A 44 7.69 -16.99 -9.66
C GLY A 44 9.07 -17.13 -9.00
N TYR A 45 9.46 -16.19 -8.13
CA TYR A 45 10.74 -16.22 -7.43
C TYR A 45 10.56 -16.38 -5.92
N ASN A 46 11.12 -17.45 -5.35
CA ASN A 46 11.15 -17.59 -3.90
C ASN A 46 12.44 -16.97 -3.35
N ILE A 47 12.31 -15.92 -2.53
CA ILE A 47 13.42 -15.27 -1.84
C ILE A 47 13.34 -15.52 -0.34
N SER A 48 14.50 -15.61 0.31
CA SER A 48 14.56 -15.72 1.77
C SER A 48 14.12 -14.41 2.44
N TYR A 49 13.63 -14.51 3.69
CA TYR A 49 13.32 -13.34 4.52
C TYR A 49 14.48 -12.36 4.57
N GLN A 50 15.71 -12.85 4.79
CA GLN A 50 16.91 -12.01 4.83
C GLN A 50 17.16 -11.26 3.51
N ARG A 51 16.86 -11.89 2.37
CA ARG A 51 16.96 -11.23 1.07
C ARG A 51 15.91 -10.13 0.92
N ALA A 52 14.68 -10.38 1.35
CA ALA A 52 13.61 -9.38 1.34
C ALA A 52 13.93 -8.19 2.27
N VAL A 53 14.47 -8.44 3.46
CA VAL A 53 14.99 -7.40 4.38
C VAL A 53 16.06 -6.55 3.68
N ASN A 54 17.01 -7.18 2.99
CA ASN A 54 18.10 -6.47 2.31
C ASN A 54 17.61 -5.62 1.12
N ILE A 55 16.58 -6.09 0.41
CA ILE A 55 15.92 -5.31 -0.66
C ILE A 55 15.19 -4.12 -0.03
N SER A 56 14.35 -4.37 0.98
CA SER A 56 13.51 -3.36 1.64
C SER A 56 14.32 -2.17 2.16
N LYS A 57 15.47 -2.45 2.81
CA LYS A 57 16.41 -1.41 3.28
C LYS A 57 16.97 -0.49 2.19
N LYS A 58 16.87 -0.87 0.91
CA LYS A 58 17.41 -0.15 -0.25
C LYS A 58 16.34 0.42 -1.16
N LEU A 59 15.05 0.20 -0.88
CA LEU A 59 13.96 0.61 -1.77
C LEU A 59 13.70 2.12 -1.77
N PHE A 60 14.07 2.84 -0.72
CA PHE A 60 13.65 4.22 -0.54
C PHE A 60 14.56 5.23 -1.27
N GLY A 61 14.06 5.76 -2.38
CA GLY A 61 14.55 7.00 -3.00
C GLY A 61 15.99 6.99 -3.51
N GLY A 62 16.61 8.18 -3.51
CA GLY A 62 18.01 8.37 -3.92
C GLY A 62 18.22 8.76 -5.39
N THR A 63 17.15 9.07 -6.13
CA THR A 63 17.24 9.49 -7.54
C THR A 63 16.77 10.93 -7.73
N THR A 64 17.17 11.55 -8.84
CA THR A 64 16.83 12.94 -9.18
C THR A 64 15.34 13.17 -9.40
N THR A 65 14.60 12.13 -9.79
CA THR A 65 13.15 12.18 -9.99
C THR A 65 12.35 11.80 -8.74
N PHE A 66 13.02 11.44 -7.64
CA PHE A 66 12.37 11.10 -6.38
C PHE A 66 11.97 12.37 -5.65
N ALA A 67 10.67 12.73 -5.71
CA ALA A 67 10.17 13.97 -5.12
C ALA A 67 10.21 13.96 -3.59
N VAL A 68 9.36 13.14 -2.95
CA VAL A 68 9.23 13.09 -1.47
C VAL A 68 9.08 11.65 -0.97
N GLY A 69 8.21 10.86 -1.62
CA GLY A 69 7.97 9.47 -1.25
C GLY A 69 7.36 9.29 0.14
N LYS A 70 6.48 10.21 0.57
CA LYS A 70 5.78 10.12 1.86
C LYS A 70 4.30 9.90 1.67
N ILE A 71 3.72 9.05 2.52
CA ILE A 71 2.27 8.84 2.58
C ILE A 71 1.58 9.94 3.41
N ARG A 72 0.25 10.02 3.31
CA ARG A 72 -0.61 10.95 4.07
C ARG A 72 -0.36 12.45 3.86
N ARG A 73 0.50 12.84 2.92
CA ARG A 73 0.77 14.26 2.64
C ARG A 73 -0.47 15.06 2.22
N TRP A 74 -1.48 14.40 1.64
CA TRP A 74 -2.75 15.04 1.31
C TRP A 74 -3.44 15.64 2.55
N LYS A 75 -3.23 15.09 3.76
CA LYS A 75 -3.78 15.64 5.00
C LYS A 75 -3.27 17.04 5.34
N GLU A 76 -2.15 17.47 4.73
CA GLU A 76 -1.58 18.81 4.93
C GLU A 76 -2.24 19.87 4.05
N VAL A 77 -2.99 19.45 3.02
CA VAL A 77 -3.48 20.34 1.95
C VAL A 77 -5.01 20.38 1.88
N TYR A 78 -5.69 19.33 2.34
CA TYR A 78 -7.12 19.17 2.21
C TYR A 78 -7.82 19.60 3.50
N ASP A 79 -8.83 20.46 3.37
CA ASP A 79 -9.75 20.81 4.45
C ASP A 79 -10.97 19.88 4.48
N GLU A 80 -11.84 20.07 5.47
CA GLU A 80 -13.02 19.22 5.67
C GLU A 80 -14.02 19.34 4.51
N GLU A 81 -14.21 20.54 3.96
CA GLU A 81 -15.13 20.79 2.85
C GLU A 81 -14.70 20.04 1.58
N LEU A 82 -13.42 20.13 1.22
CA LEU A 82 -12.86 19.41 0.08
C LEU A 82 -12.92 17.89 0.29
N MET A 83 -12.73 17.42 1.52
CA MET A 83 -12.83 16.00 1.84
C MET A 83 -14.26 15.47 1.70
N ASP A 84 -15.27 16.25 2.09
CA ASP A 84 -16.67 15.88 1.91
C ASP A 84 -17.05 15.87 0.43
N GLU A 85 -16.58 16.85 -0.35
CA GLU A 85 -16.79 16.88 -1.81
C GLU A 85 -16.13 15.66 -2.49
N PHE A 86 -14.91 15.30 -2.07
CA PHE A 86 -14.23 14.10 -2.55
C PHE A 86 -14.98 12.82 -2.19
N LYS A 87 -15.48 12.68 -0.95
CA LYS A 87 -16.27 11.53 -0.51
C LYS A 87 -17.56 11.40 -1.32
N ASN A 88 -18.24 12.51 -1.60
CA ASN A 88 -19.47 12.51 -2.38
C ASN A 88 -19.21 12.12 -3.85
N ALA A 89 -18.10 12.58 -4.43
CA ALA A 89 -17.77 12.32 -5.83
C ALA A 89 -17.13 10.95 -6.07
N PHE A 90 -16.26 10.48 -5.15
CA PHE A 90 -15.37 9.33 -5.36
C PHE A 90 -15.44 8.27 -4.26
N GLY A 91 -16.34 8.45 -3.28
CA GLY A 91 -16.59 7.56 -2.14
C GLY A 91 -16.52 6.08 -2.44
N GLU A 92 -17.39 5.65 -3.35
CA GLU A 92 -17.53 4.24 -3.72
C GLU A 92 -16.26 3.72 -4.41
N HIS A 93 -15.65 4.52 -5.30
CA HIS A 93 -14.44 4.15 -6.02
C HIS A 93 -13.23 4.00 -5.09
N PHE A 94 -13.12 4.85 -4.07
CA PHE A 94 -12.05 4.78 -3.08
C PHE A 94 -12.11 3.47 -2.29
N LYS A 95 -13.33 3.04 -1.92
CA LYS A 95 -13.57 1.74 -1.28
C LYS A 95 -13.34 0.57 -2.21
N GLU A 96 -13.78 0.65 -3.46
CA GLU A 96 -13.50 -0.38 -4.48
C GLU A 96 -11.98 -0.59 -4.66
N LEU A 97 -11.18 0.47 -4.55
CA LEU A 97 -9.70 0.41 -4.59
C LEU A 97 -9.06 -0.15 -3.31
N GLY A 98 -9.85 -0.51 -2.29
CA GLY A 98 -9.37 -1.12 -1.05
C GLY A 98 -8.97 -0.13 0.04
N TYR A 99 -9.32 1.15 -0.09
CA TYR A 99 -9.11 2.16 0.95
C TYR A 99 -10.37 2.38 1.80
N ASP A 100 -10.18 2.98 2.98
CA ASP A 100 -11.27 3.38 3.87
C ASP A 100 -11.10 4.83 4.36
N TYR A 101 -12.20 5.48 4.70
CA TYR A 101 -12.23 6.88 5.18
C TYR A 101 -12.08 6.99 6.69
N GLU A 102 -12.51 5.96 7.42
CA GLU A 102 -12.54 5.90 8.88
C GLU A 102 -11.30 5.19 9.45
N ILE A 103 -10.66 4.35 8.63
CA ILE A 103 -9.52 3.53 9.05
C ILE A 103 -8.30 3.83 8.17
N ASP A 104 -7.15 4.01 8.79
CA ASP A 104 -5.90 4.16 8.06
C ASP A 104 -5.54 2.85 7.33
N TYR A 105 -5.04 2.98 6.09
CA TYR A 105 -4.73 1.82 5.26
C TYR A 105 -3.75 0.83 5.91
N LEU A 106 -2.74 1.31 6.63
CA LEU A 106 -1.79 0.41 7.30
C LEU A 106 -2.42 -0.37 8.45
N ASP A 107 -3.44 0.20 9.10
CA ASP A 107 -4.17 -0.50 10.16
C ASP A 107 -5.07 -1.58 9.56
N LEU A 108 -5.67 -1.34 8.38
CA LEU A 108 -6.35 -2.39 7.61
C LEU A 108 -5.41 -3.54 7.24
N VAL A 109 -4.18 -3.22 6.80
CA VAL A 109 -3.18 -4.25 6.46
C VAL A 109 -2.79 -5.07 7.69
N ARG A 110 -2.56 -4.43 8.83
CA ARG A 110 -2.23 -5.11 10.09
C ARG A 110 -3.32 -6.09 10.51
N ASP A 111 -4.57 -5.65 10.50
CA ASP A 111 -5.72 -6.49 10.84
C ASP A 111 -5.88 -7.67 9.87
N ARG A 112 -5.70 -7.47 8.56
CA ARG A 112 -5.68 -8.56 7.57
C ARG A 112 -4.57 -9.59 7.86
N ASN A 113 -3.36 -9.11 8.15
CA ASN A 113 -2.22 -9.98 8.43
C ASN A 113 -2.39 -10.75 9.75
N SER A 114 -3.01 -10.15 10.77
CA SER A 114 -3.33 -10.83 12.02
C SER A 114 -4.33 -11.97 11.81
N ARG A 115 -5.38 -11.76 11.02
CA ARG A 115 -6.40 -12.79 10.73
C ARG A 115 -5.90 -13.92 9.83
N ALA A 116 -4.83 -13.72 9.07
CA ALA A 116 -4.23 -14.75 8.23
C ALA A 116 -3.36 -15.76 9.02
N LEU A 117 -3.13 -15.50 10.31
CA LEU A 117 -2.34 -16.35 11.21
C LEU A 117 -3.20 -17.23 12.14
N ASP A 118 -4.53 -17.07 12.10
CA ASP A 118 -5.55 -17.88 12.80
C ASP A 118 -6.13 -18.96 11.87
#